data_AF-A0A6J1ACK9-F1
#
_entry.id   AF-A0A6J1ACK9-F1
#
_cell.length_a   1.000
_cell.length_b   1.000
_cell.length_c   1.000
_cell.angle_alpha   90.00
_cell.angle_beta   90.00
_cell.angle_gamma   90.00
#
_symmetry.space_group_name_H-M   'P 1'
#
loop_
_entity.id
_entity.type
_entity.pdbx_description
1 polymer ?
#
loop_
_entity_poly.entity_id
_entity_poly.type
_entity_poly.pdbx_seq_one_letter_code
_entity_poly.pdbx_strand_id
1 'polypeptide(L)'
;MMIKKPQKINMLIRKSVYDLDRRLLFLVITPLSLLLFVFFSSAPINSVFPLRSFIFDRTNSSGFISLWSRGAPNRLHFGSTPSKAELDKSRIAVCLVGGARRFELTGPSIVENVLKEYPNSDLFLHSPMDKNAFKLSLLKTAPRVASVRLFEQKFVPQTEEQFRVLTAANSPNGIQGLLQYFNLVEGCITMIETYQKQHNFTYDWIVRTRVDGYWNAPLSPQNFVAGQYTVPSGSVYGGLNDRLGIGNLRTSKIALSRLSLIPKIDSAGYRQLNSESAFKAQLTTLNISYVEHRLPFCVVTDRTYEFPPAHLGVPVGALSSPGPLSGAKCRPCTPACRDLCVANIMSSLDKGWSWTNWGNGTLELCDAHGGWEKGWEKIFDRGAGKNFAAERRRVNVLKFEECVRDFREMMRKAVKWEAPAVEDICRLGLGMTRR
;
A
#
# COMPACT_ATOMS: atom_id res chain seq x y z
N MET A 1 82.27 20.55 11.31
CA MET A 1 82.27 20.69 9.84
C MET A 1 81.17 19.78 9.30
N MET A 2 79.94 20.27 9.11
CA MET A 2 79.38 20.66 7.79
C MET A 2 79.74 19.64 6.71
N ILE A 3 78.80 19.02 5.99
CA ILE A 3 77.86 19.71 5.11
C ILE A 3 76.51 18.97 5.04
N LYS A 4 75.44 19.74 5.27
CA LYS A 4 74.03 19.43 4.95
C LYS A 4 73.86 19.20 3.45
N LYS A 5 73.19 18.12 3.04
CA LYS A 5 72.73 17.94 1.65
C LYS A 5 71.50 18.84 1.37
N PRO A 6 71.34 19.35 0.14
CA PRO A 6 70.40 20.43 -0.16
C PRO A 6 68.98 19.92 -0.39
N GLN A 7 68.02 20.53 0.30
CA GLN A 7 66.64 20.66 -0.16
C GLN A 7 66.57 21.69 -1.31
N LYS A 8 65.58 21.50 -2.19
CA LYS A 8 65.18 22.32 -3.36
C LYS A 8 65.74 21.81 -4.70
N ILE A 9 64.93 20.99 -5.37
CA ILE A 9 64.50 21.11 -6.78
C ILE A 9 63.34 20.12 -6.91
N ASN A 10 62.12 20.60 -6.67
CA ASN A 10 60.86 20.01 -7.18
C ASN A 10 59.61 20.83 -6.81
N MET A 11 59.77 22.11 -6.45
CA MET A 11 58.66 22.98 -6.08
C MET A 11 58.45 24.15 -7.05
N LEU A 12 58.81 23.98 -8.33
CA LEU A 12 58.67 25.02 -9.34
C LEU A 12 58.01 24.59 -10.67
N ILE A 13 57.49 23.36 -10.76
CA ILE A 13 56.72 22.91 -11.95
C ILE A 13 55.23 22.68 -11.63
N ARG A 14 54.81 22.74 -10.35
CA ARG A 14 53.41 22.47 -9.96
C ARG A 14 52.55 23.71 -9.70
N LYS A 15 52.99 24.89 -10.14
CA LYS A 15 52.24 26.15 -9.94
C LYS A 15 51.88 26.92 -11.22
N SER A 16 52.07 26.30 -12.41
CA SER A 16 51.86 26.98 -13.70
C SER A 16 50.81 26.32 -14.61
N VAL A 17 49.88 25.53 -14.07
CA VAL A 17 48.74 24.95 -14.83
C VAL A 17 47.38 25.33 -14.20
N TYR A 18 47.36 26.19 -13.19
CA TYR A 18 46.13 26.58 -12.49
C TYR A 18 45.62 28.00 -12.82
N ASP A 19 46.16 28.63 -13.86
CA ASP A 19 45.75 29.97 -14.30
C ASP A 19 45.49 30.05 -15.82
N LEU A 20 45.17 28.90 -16.45
CA LEU A 20 44.58 28.94 -17.78
C LEU A 20 43.10 29.32 -17.66
N ASP A 21 42.87 30.58 -18.01
CA ASP A 21 41.67 31.41 -17.89
C ASP A 21 40.32 30.66 -18.01
N ARG A 22 39.60 30.57 -16.88
CA ARG A 22 38.21 30.07 -16.79
C ARG A 22 37.25 30.81 -17.73
N ARG A 23 37.57 32.04 -18.16
CA ARG A 23 36.75 32.79 -19.13
C ARG A 23 36.83 32.22 -20.54
N LEU A 24 37.98 31.65 -20.93
CA LEU A 24 38.14 30.99 -22.23
C LEU A 24 37.33 29.68 -22.29
N LEU A 25 37.25 28.96 -21.16
CA LEU A 25 36.45 27.75 -21.04
C LEU A 25 34.94 28.02 -21.23
N PHE A 26 34.44 29.13 -20.67
CA PHE A 26 33.04 29.56 -20.90
C PHE A 26 32.83 30.05 -22.35
N LEU A 27 33.78 30.77 -22.95
CA LEU A 27 33.66 31.25 -24.33
C LEU A 27 33.61 30.11 -25.38
N VAL A 28 34.18 28.94 -25.09
CA VAL A 28 34.17 27.77 -25.99
C VAL A 28 33.00 26.84 -25.71
N ILE A 29 32.64 26.60 -24.45
CA ILE A 29 31.59 25.63 -24.09
C ILE A 29 30.18 26.13 -24.42
N THR A 30 29.92 27.43 -24.25
CA THR A 30 28.57 28.02 -24.45
C THR A 30 28.09 28.03 -25.91
N PRO A 31 28.92 28.33 -26.93
CA PRO A 31 28.47 28.20 -28.33
C PRO A 31 28.37 26.74 -28.79
N LEU A 32 29.17 25.83 -28.24
CA LEU A 32 29.09 24.39 -28.54
C LEU A 32 27.80 23.74 -28.00
N SER A 33 27.34 24.16 -26.82
CA SER A 33 26.06 23.70 -26.26
C SER A 33 24.85 24.29 -27.01
N LEU A 34 24.97 25.50 -27.56
CA LEU A 34 23.93 26.09 -28.43
C LEU A 34 23.85 25.39 -29.79
N LEU A 35 24.99 25.01 -30.38
CA LEU A 35 25.07 24.23 -31.63
C LEU A 35 24.44 22.83 -31.46
N LEU A 36 24.69 22.16 -30.33
CA LEU A 36 24.02 20.90 -29.99
C LEU A 36 22.50 21.08 -29.82
N PHE A 37 22.05 22.19 -29.22
CA PHE A 37 20.63 22.48 -29.05
C PHE A 37 19.91 22.70 -30.40
N VAL A 38 20.56 23.36 -31.36
CA VAL A 38 20.03 23.56 -32.73
C VAL A 38 20.05 22.25 -33.54
N PHE A 39 21.05 21.39 -33.36
CA PHE A 39 21.12 20.07 -34.01
C PHE A 39 20.08 19.06 -33.48
N PHE A 40 19.68 19.15 -32.21
CA PHE A 40 18.61 18.30 -31.65
C PHE A 40 17.20 18.90 -31.77
N SER A 41 17.08 20.20 -32.09
CA SER A 41 15.79 20.87 -32.30
C SER A 41 15.30 20.85 -33.75
N SER A 42 16.06 20.26 -34.68
CA SER A 42 15.69 20.08 -36.09
C SER A 42 15.10 18.69 -36.38
N ALA A 43 14.30 18.17 -35.45
CA ALA A 43 13.28 17.16 -35.75
C ALA A 43 11.96 17.90 -36.05
N PRO A 44 11.28 17.65 -37.17
CA PRO A 44 10.09 18.41 -37.54
C PRO A 44 8.95 18.17 -36.54
N ILE A 45 8.54 19.24 -35.87
CA ILE A 45 7.30 19.33 -35.09
C ILE A 45 6.15 19.36 -36.08
N ASN A 46 5.63 18.20 -36.47
CA ASN A 46 4.31 18.09 -37.06
C ASN A 46 3.28 17.90 -35.93
N SER A 47 3.04 18.98 -35.17
CA SER A 47 1.86 19.11 -34.31
C SER A 47 0.78 19.87 -35.07
N VAL A 48 0.02 19.16 -35.89
CA VAL A 48 -1.31 19.61 -36.32
C VAL A 48 -2.30 18.65 -35.69
N PHE A 49 -2.98 19.11 -34.65
CA PHE A 49 -4.18 18.46 -34.13
C PHE A 49 -5.22 18.35 -35.23
N PRO A 50 -5.71 17.15 -35.60
CA PRO A 50 -7.02 17.03 -36.20
C PRO A 50 -8.02 16.81 -35.07
N LEU A 51 -8.82 17.83 -34.78
CA LEU A 51 -10.18 17.63 -34.29
C LEU A 51 -10.92 16.79 -35.33
N ARG A 52 -10.80 15.47 -35.25
CA ARG A 52 -11.70 14.55 -35.93
C ARG A 52 -12.57 13.88 -34.89
N SER A 53 -13.80 14.38 -34.85
CA SER A 53 -14.99 13.70 -34.40
C SER A 53 -14.97 12.26 -34.93
N PHE A 54 -14.79 11.29 -34.04
CA PHE A 54 -15.05 9.89 -34.36
C PHE A 54 -16.38 9.49 -33.73
N ILE A 55 -17.38 9.43 -34.62
CA ILE A 55 -18.57 8.61 -34.47
C ILE A 55 -18.07 7.20 -34.16
N PHE A 56 -18.38 6.69 -32.97
CA PHE A 56 -18.03 5.35 -32.55
C PHE A 56 -18.81 4.32 -33.36
N ASP A 57 -18.11 3.52 -34.15
CA ASP A 57 -18.59 2.21 -34.59
C ASP A 57 -18.76 1.32 -33.35
N ARG A 58 -20.01 1.23 -32.90
CA ARG A 58 -20.50 0.20 -32.00
C ARG A 58 -20.50 -1.12 -32.76
N THR A 59 -19.46 -1.93 -32.65
CA THR A 59 -19.58 -3.39 -32.78
C THR A 59 -18.31 -4.07 -32.25
N ASN A 60 -18.41 -4.60 -31.01
CA ASN A 60 -17.60 -5.65 -30.36
C ASN A 60 -17.17 -5.41 -28.89
N SER A 61 -17.61 -4.32 -28.25
CA SER A 61 -17.43 -4.11 -26.79
C SER A 61 -18.71 -4.32 -25.96
N SER A 62 -19.82 -4.67 -26.60
CA SER A 62 -21.13 -4.84 -25.96
C SER A 62 -21.21 -6.01 -24.98
N GLY A 63 -20.26 -6.97 -24.99
CA GLY A 63 -20.25 -8.12 -24.08
C GLY A 63 -19.73 -7.83 -22.67
N PHE A 64 -18.75 -6.92 -22.52
CA PHE A 64 -18.09 -6.67 -21.22
C PHE A 64 -18.81 -5.62 -20.37
N ILE A 65 -19.47 -4.64 -20.99
CA ILE A 65 -20.14 -3.53 -20.28
C ILE A 65 -21.61 -3.87 -19.97
N SER A 66 -22.29 -4.68 -20.80
CA SER A 66 -23.71 -4.99 -20.62
C SER A 66 -24.00 -5.90 -19.41
N LEU A 67 -23.02 -6.65 -18.92
CA LEU A 67 -23.15 -7.45 -17.69
C LEU A 67 -23.00 -6.63 -16.40
N TRP A 68 -22.58 -5.36 -16.47
CA TRP A 68 -22.21 -4.55 -15.30
C TRP A 68 -23.31 -3.59 -14.82
N SER A 69 -24.45 -3.55 -15.50
CA SER A 69 -25.54 -2.60 -15.22
C SER A 69 -26.71 -3.13 -14.35
N ARG A 70 -26.63 -4.35 -13.80
CA ARG A 70 -27.68 -4.91 -12.92
C ARG A 70 -27.35 -4.82 -11.43
N GLY A 71 -26.90 -3.66 -10.97
CA GLY A 71 -26.88 -3.34 -9.54
C GLY A 71 -28.18 -2.63 -9.16
N ALA A 72 -28.86 -3.09 -8.11
CA ALA A 72 -30.04 -2.43 -7.56
C ALA A 72 -29.77 -0.93 -7.28
N PRO A 73 -30.77 -0.04 -7.43
CA PRO A 73 -30.57 1.37 -7.12
C PRO A 73 -30.35 1.51 -5.61
N ASN A 74 -29.10 1.78 -5.22
CA ASN A 74 -28.83 2.23 -3.86
C ASN A 74 -29.65 3.50 -3.62
N ARG A 75 -30.55 3.46 -2.62
CA ARG A 75 -31.37 4.60 -2.17
C ARG A 75 -30.57 5.79 -1.64
N LEU A 76 -29.25 5.67 -1.55
CA LEU A 76 -28.36 6.71 -1.05
C LEU A 76 -28.01 7.69 -2.16
N HIS A 77 -28.20 8.98 -1.89
CA HIS A 77 -27.77 10.06 -2.78
C HIS A 77 -26.25 10.02 -2.97
N PHE A 78 -25.77 10.34 -4.17
CA PHE A 78 -24.33 10.40 -4.45
C PHE A 78 -23.62 11.33 -3.45
N GLY A 79 -22.48 10.89 -2.91
CA GLY A 79 -21.71 11.63 -1.90
C GLY A 79 -22.28 11.55 -0.48
N SER A 80 -23.44 10.93 -0.27
CA SER A 80 -24.00 10.72 1.08
C SER A 80 -23.27 9.62 1.84
N THR A 81 -23.21 9.77 3.16
CA THR A 81 -22.70 8.76 4.11
C THR A 81 -23.87 8.06 4.78
N PRO A 82 -23.92 6.71 4.77
CA PRO A 82 -24.95 5.98 5.49
C PRO A 82 -24.70 6.10 7.01
N SER A 83 -25.79 6.07 7.77
CA SER A 83 -25.74 5.94 9.22
C SER A 83 -25.18 4.57 9.63
N LYS A 84 -24.69 4.46 10.88
CA LYS A 84 -24.24 3.19 11.45
C LYS A 84 -25.31 2.10 11.36
N ALA A 85 -26.56 2.44 11.68
CA ALA A 85 -27.68 1.51 11.63
C ALA A 85 -28.01 0.99 10.22
N GLU A 86 -27.76 1.78 9.18
CA GLU A 86 -27.87 1.33 7.78
C GLU A 86 -26.72 0.39 7.40
N LEU A 87 -25.50 0.70 7.82
CA LEU A 87 -24.34 -0.17 7.59
C LEU A 87 -24.47 -1.52 8.29
N ASP A 88 -25.02 -1.55 9.50
CA ASP A 88 -25.24 -2.79 10.26
C ASP A 88 -26.27 -3.72 9.59
N LYS A 89 -27.14 -3.17 8.74
CA LYS A 89 -28.11 -3.92 7.91
C LYS A 89 -27.60 -4.22 6.50
N SER A 90 -26.51 -3.58 6.08
CA SER A 90 -25.93 -3.75 4.75
C SER A 90 -25.15 -5.07 4.64
N ARG A 91 -24.86 -5.51 3.43
CA ARG A 91 -23.90 -6.58 3.17
C ARG A 91 -22.53 -5.96 2.92
N ILE A 92 -21.58 -6.22 3.81
CA ILE A 92 -20.22 -5.70 3.72
C ILE A 92 -19.25 -6.85 3.46
N ALA A 93 -18.38 -6.72 2.46
CA ALA A 93 -17.25 -7.62 2.28
C ALA A 93 -15.97 -6.94 2.78
N VAL A 94 -15.19 -7.63 3.61
CA VAL A 94 -13.85 -7.16 4.03
C VAL A 94 -12.80 -8.01 3.33
N CYS A 95 -12.09 -7.37 2.41
CA CYS A 95 -10.98 -7.94 1.67
C CYS A 95 -9.66 -7.69 2.41
N LEU A 96 -9.07 -8.74 2.97
CA LEU A 96 -7.81 -8.68 3.71
C LEU A 96 -6.69 -9.32 2.89
N VAL A 97 -5.69 -8.52 2.52
CA VAL A 97 -4.63 -8.92 1.57
C VAL A 97 -3.21 -8.67 2.08
N GLY A 98 -2.26 -9.49 1.65
CA GLY A 98 -0.83 -9.33 1.96
C GLY A 98 -0.29 -10.37 2.95
N GLY A 99 1.02 -10.37 3.16
CA GLY A 99 1.71 -11.35 4.02
C GLY A 99 1.65 -11.02 5.51
N ALA A 100 1.69 -12.05 6.35
CA ALA A 100 1.41 -11.95 7.78
C ALA A 100 2.64 -11.60 8.67
N ARG A 101 3.62 -10.84 8.14
CA ARG A 101 4.94 -10.62 8.79
C ARG A 101 4.84 -10.15 10.25
N ARG A 102 3.97 -9.18 10.54
CA ARG A 102 3.72 -8.62 11.88
C ARG A 102 2.26 -8.77 12.32
N PHE A 103 1.61 -9.85 11.87
CA PHE A 103 0.18 -10.04 12.13
C PHE A 103 -0.16 -10.26 13.59
N GLU A 104 0.82 -10.63 14.42
CA GLU A 104 0.70 -10.65 15.88
C GLU A 104 0.42 -9.27 16.48
N LEU A 105 0.76 -8.19 15.77
CA LEU A 105 0.50 -6.80 16.19
C LEU A 105 -0.77 -6.25 15.53
N THR A 106 -0.97 -6.56 14.25
CA THR A 106 -2.01 -5.94 13.43
C THR A 106 -3.32 -6.73 13.46
N GLY A 107 -3.25 -8.06 13.50
CA GLY A 107 -4.40 -8.96 13.46
C GLY A 107 -5.45 -8.66 14.54
N PRO A 108 -5.08 -8.56 15.83
CA PRO A 108 -6.03 -8.22 16.89
C PRO A 108 -6.73 -6.87 16.64
N SER A 109 -5.98 -5.87 16.19
CA SER A 109 -6.54 -4.55 15.88
C SER A 109 -7.48 -4.55 14.68
N ILE A 110 -7.22 -5.36 13.65
CA ILE A 110 -8.10 -5.52 12.48
C ILE A 110 -9.39 -6.23 12.88
N VAL A 111 -9.28 -7.31 13.67
CA VAL A 111 -10.47 -8.02 14.17
C VAL A 111 -11.35 -7.08 14.97
N GLU A 112 -10.76 -6.32 15.90
CA GLU A 112 -11.52 -5.42 16.78
C GLU A 112 -12.10 -4.22 16.04
N ASN A 113 -11.27 -3.47 15.33
CA ASN A 113 -11.64 -2.15 14.80
C ASN A 113 -12.27 -2.20 13.39
N VAL A 114 -12.24 -3.34 12.71
CA VAL A 114 -12.80 -3.49 11.35
C VAL A 114 -13.85 -4.59 11.31
N LEU A 115 -13.51 -5.82 11.72
CA LEU A 115 -14.40 -6.97 11.55
C LEU A 115 -15.51 -7.01 12.60
N LYS A 116 -15.21 -6.72 13.86
CA LYS A 116 -16.22 -6.64 14.93
C LYS A 116 -16.98 -5.31 14.94
N GLU A 117 -16.36 -4.24 14.43
CA GLU A 117 -17.07 -2.98 14.22
C GLU A 117 -18.28 -3.19 13.30
N TYR A 118 -18.17 -4.03 12.27
CA TYR A 118 -19.29 -4.45 11.42
C TYR A 118 -19.44 -5.97 11.44
N PRO A 119 -20.12 -6.56 12.44
CA PRO A 119 -20.19 -8.02 12.61
C PRO A 119 -21.02 -8.71 11.50
N ASN A 120 -21.79 -7.93 10.73
CA ASN A 120 -22.46 -8.33 9.50
C ASN A 120 -21.52 -8.48 8.30
N SER A 121 -20.24 -8.10 8.43
CA SER A 121 -19.26 -8.19 7.36
C SER A 121 -18.70 -9.60 7.16
N ASP A 122 -18.53 -9.99 5.90
CA ASP A 122 -17.89 -11.25 5.51
C ASP A 122 -16.40 -11.04 5.23
N LEU A 123 -15.54 -11.77 5.94
CA LEU A 123 -14.10 -11.73 5.68
C LEU A 123 -13.70 -12.58 4.47
N PHE A 124 -12.94 -11.98 3.57
CA PHE A 124 -12.23 -12.61 2.45
C PHE A 124 -10.72 -12.44 2.65
N LEU A 125 -10.03 -13.53 2.98
CA LEU A 125 -8.58 -13.53 3.21
C LEU A 125 -7.85 -14.05 1.97
N HIS A 126 -7.03 -13.21 1.35
CA HIS A 126 -6.20 -13.58 0.20
C HIS A 126 -4.74 -13.25 0.48
N SER A 127 -3.96 -14.26 0.89
CA SER A 127 -2.64 -14.05 1.50
C SER A 127 -1.61 -15.07 0.99
N PRO A 128 -0.33 -14.70 0.86
CA PRO A 128 0.73 -15.64 0.56
C PRO A 128 0.91 -16.67 1.68
N MET A 129 1.18 -17.90 1.27
CA MET A 129 1.66 -18.97 2.13
C MET A 129 3.18 -18.82 2.33
N ASP A 130 3.58 -18.24 3.47
CA ASP A 130 4.98 -18.10 3.89
C ASP A 130 5.16 -18.53 5.36
N LYS A 131 6.38 -18.38 5.89
CA LYS A 131 6.70 -18.70 7.29
C LYS A 131 5.92 -17.90 8.34
N ASN A 132 5.22 -16.84 7.96
CA ASN A 132 4.38 -16.04 8.86
C ASN A 132 2.89 -16.36 8.71
N ALA A 133 2.48 -17.12 7.68
CA ALA A 133 1.07 -17.43 7.41
C ALA A 133 0.38 -18.09 8.61
N PHE A 134 1.11 -18.82 9.47
CA PHE A 134 0.57 -19.42 10.68
C PHE A 134 -0.09 -18.41 11.64
N LYS A 135 0.37 -17.15 11.63
CA LYS A 135 -0.18 -16.08 12.48
C LYS A 135 -1.62 -15.74 12.10
N LEU A 136 -2.04 -16.02 10.86
CA LEU A 136 -3.40 -15.79 10.38
C LEU A 136 -4.45 -16.60 11.15
N SER A 137 -4.04 -17.61 11.93
CA SER A 137 -4.90 -18.32 12.88
C SER A 137 -5.56 -17.39 13.91
N LEU A 138 -5.02 -16.19 14.14
CA LEU A 138 -5.65 -15.12 14.93
C LEU A 138 -7.05 -14.75 14.41
N LEU A 139 -7.31 -14.92 13.12
CA LEU A 139 -8.60 -14.63 12.50
C LEU A 139 -9.70 -15.64 12.88
N LYS A 140 -9.39 -16.67 13.67
CA LYS A 140 -10.41 -17.55 14.27
C LYS A 140 -11.47 -16.75 15.04
N THR A 141 -11.13 -15.59 15.58
CA THR A 141 -12.03 -14.72 16.35
C THR A 141 -12.84 -13.75 15.48
N ALA A 142 -12.65 -13.76 14.16
CA ALA A 142 -13.50 -12.99 13.24
C ALA A 142 -14.98 -13.45 13.38
N PRO A 143 -15.95 -12.50 13.33
CA PRO A 143 -17.37 -12.84 13.43
C PRO A 143 -17.83 -13.77 12.30
N ARG A 144 -17.47 -13.45 11.06
CA ARG A 144 -17.83 -14.22 9.87
C ARG A 144 -16.63 -14.35 8.93
N VAL A 145 -16.47 -15.53 8.34
CA VAL A 145 -15.41 -15.82 7.36
C VAL A 145 -16.09 -16.40 6.13
N ALA A 146 -16.06 -15.69 5.00
CA ALA A 146 -16.65 -16.21 3.77
C ALA A 146 -15.66 -17.11 3.03
N SER A 147 -14.47 -16.59 2.76
CA SER A 147 -13.48 -17.35 2.00
C SER A 147 -12.06 -17.07 2.43
N VAL A 148 -11.27 -18.13 2.52
CA VAL A 148 -9.84 -18.09 2.79
C VAL A 148 -9.10 -18.69 1.63
N ARG A 149 -8.08 -17.97 1.15
CA ARG A 149 -7.12 -18.47 0.19
C ARG A 149 -5.70 -18.15 0.64
N LEU A 150 -4.96 -19.20 0.99
CA LEU A 150 -3.54 -19.14 1.31
C LEU A 150 -2.78 -19.91 0.24
N PHE A 151 -1.83 -19.26 -0.42
CA PHE A 151 -1.21 -19.86 -1.61
C PHE A 151 0.23 -19.44 -1.75
N GLU A 152 1.06 -20.33 -2.31
CA GLU A 152 2.43 -19.97 -2.65
C GLU A 152 2.42 -18.88 -3.73
N GLN A 153 3.09 -17.76 -3.45
CA GLN A 153 3.24 -16.70 -4.43
C GLN A 153 4.19 -17.13 -5.53
N LYS A 154 3.65 -17.23 -6.75
CA LYS A 154 4.42 -17.57 -7.94
C LYS A 154 4.89 -16.30 -8.66
N PHE A 155 5.86 -16.48 -9.55
CA PHE A 155 6.24 -15.47 -10.51
C PHE A 155 5.03 -15.09 -11.37
N VAL A 156 4.85 -13.79 -11.63
CA VAL A 156 3.77 -13.28 -12.48
C VAL A 156 4.40 -12.79 -13.79
N PRO A 157 4.17 -13.49 -14.92
CA PRO A 157 4.67 -13.05 -16.22
C PRO A 157 4.16 -11.65 -16.54
N GLN A 158 5.08 -10.77 -16.95
CA GLN A 158 4.73 -9.40 -17.32
C GLN A 158 4.30 -9.35 -18.79
N THR A 159 3.14 -8.75 -19.07
CA THR A 159 2.70 -8.46 -20.45
C THR A 159 3.38 -7.22 -21.00
N GLU A 160 3.32 -6.99 -22.31
CA GLU A 160 3.91 -5.79 -22.92
C GLU A 160 3.25 -4.49 -22.41
N GLU A 161 1.94 -4.49 -22.23
CA GLU A 161 1.20 -3.36 -21.66
C GLU A 161 1.66 -3.09 -20.22
N GLN A 162 1.83 -4.14 -19.42
CA GLN A 162 2.34 -4.01 -18.05
C GLN A 162 3.76 -3.47 -18.02
N PHE A 163 4.60 -3.84 -18.97
CA PHE A 163 5.96 -3.32 -19.11
C PHE A 163 5.96 -1.82 -19.48
N ARG A 164 5.08 -1.38 -20.37
CA ARG A 164 4.95 0.04 -20.74
C ARG A 164 4.37 0.90 -19.61
N VAL A 165 3.32 0.41 -18.96
CA VAL A 165 2.53 1.16 -17.98
C VAL A 165 3.22 1.22 -16.62
N LEU A 166 3.84 0.13 -16.15
CA LEU A 166 4.32 0.05 -14.77
C LEU A 166 5.83 0.28 -14.66
N THR A 167 6.25 0.85 -13.54
CA THR A 167 7.66 0.92 -13.14
C THR A 167 7.87 0.27 -11.77
N ALA A 168 9.09 -0.23 -11.55
CA ALA A 168 9.53 -0.77 -10.28
C ALA A 168 9.83 0.31 -9.22
N ALA A 169 9.75 1.60 -9.58
CA ALA A 169 10.06 2.70 -8.68
C ALA A 169 9.30 2.57 -7.35
N ASN A 170 10.03 2.72 -6.24
CA ASN A 170 9.54 2.61 -4.86
C ASN A 170 9.02 1.24 -4.42
N SER A 171 9.09 0.21 -5.29
CA SER A 171 8.76 -1.17 -4.92
C SER A 171 9.96 -1.88 -4.29
N PRO A 172 9.85 -2.42 -3.05
CA PRO A 172 10.95 -3.10 -2.39
C PRO A 172 11.44 -4.35 -3.12
N ASN A 173 10.55 -5.04 -3.86
CA ASN A 173 10.87 -6.29 -4.56
C ASN A 173 10.77 -6.09 -6.08
N GLY A 174 11.06 -4.87 -6.55
CA GLY A 174 10.99 -4.50 -7.95
C GLY A 174 9.61 -4.73 -8.58
N ILE A 175 9.58 -4.95 -9.89
CA ILE A 175 8.35 -5.11 -10.66
C ILE A 175 7.55 -6.35 -10.24
N GLN A 176 8.23 -7.46 -9.90
CA GLN A 176 7.55 -8.67 -9.46
C GLN A 176 6.82 -8.47 -8.14
N GLY A 177 7.38 -7.72 -7.19
CA GLY A 177 6.68 -7.34 -5.97
C GLY A 177 5.37 -6.59 -6.24
N LEU A 178 5.39 -5.69 -7.22
CA LEU A 178 4.23 -4.90 -7.62
C LEU A 178 3.15 -5.79 -8.27
N LEU A 179 3.54 -6.63 -9.23
CA LEU A 179 2.62 -7.55 -9.92
C LEU A 179 2.00 -8.57 -8.95
N GLN A 180 2.79 -9.14 -8.04
CA GLN A 180 2.30 -10.05 -7.00
C GLN A 180 1.32 -9.35 -6.05
N TYR A 181 1.59 -8.10 -5.69
CA TYR A 181 0.65 -7.30 -4.91
C TYR A 181 -0.64 -7.02 -5.67
N PHE A 182 -0.58 -6.65 -6.95
CA PHE A 182 -1.77 -6.45 -7.78
C PHE A 182 -2.58 -7.75 -7.91
N ASN A 183 -1.92 -8.89 -8.09
CA ASN A 183 -2.56 -10.20 -8.08
C ASN A 183 -3.24 -10.51 -6.73
N LEU A 184 -2.64 -10.14 -5.59
CA LEU A 184 -3.27 -10.30 -4.29
C LEU A 184 -4.58 -9.48 -4.18
N VAL A 185 -4.57 -8.25 -4.69
CA VAL A 185 -5.72 -7.35 -4.63
C VAL A 185 -6.83 -7.84 -5.56
N GLU A 186 -6.48 -8.20 -6.80
CA GLU A 186 -7.44 -8.64 -7.82
C GLU A 186 -8.02 -10.04 -7.53
N GLY A 187 -7.21 -10.95 -6.99
CA GLY A 187 -7.69 -12.27 -6.55
C GLY A 187 -8.76 -12.15 -5.46
N CYS A 188 -8.68 -11.14 -4.60
CA CYS A 188 -9.66 -10.93 -3.54
C CYS A 188 -11.03 -10.46 -4.07
N ILE A 189 -11.08 -9.53 -5.05
CA ILE A 189 -12.36 -9.17 -5.68
C ILE A 189 -12.94 -10.37 -6.45
N THR A 190 -12.10 -11.21 -7.05
CA THR A 190 -12.54 -12.46 -7.69
C THR A 190 -13.20 -13.42 -6.68
N MET A 191 -12.66 -13.54 -5.47
CA MET A 191 -13.26 -14.33 -4.39
C MET A 191 -14.64 -13.77 -3.99
N ILE A 192 -14.76 -12.44 -3.84
CA ILE A 192 -16.02 -11.77 -3.53
C ILE A 192 -17.06 -12.03 -4.63
N GLU A 193 -16.70 -11.86 -5.90
CA GLU A 193 -17.61 -12.09 -7.03
C GLU A 193 -18.06 -13.55 -7.14
N THR A 194 -17.14 -14.49 -6.88
CA THR A 194 -17.47 -15.92 -6.85
C THR A 194 -18.50 -16.21 -5.75
N TYR A 195 -18.30 -15.66 -4.55
CA TYR A 195 -19.20 -15.85 -3.42
C TYR A 195 -20.58 -15.23 -3.69
N GLN A 196 -20.64 -14.01 -4.23
CA GLN A 196 -21.89 -13.38 -4.66
C GLN A 196 -22.67 -14.24 -5.64
N LYS A 197 -21.98 -14.82 -6.64
CA LYS A 197 -22.60 -15.70 -7.64
C LYS A 197 -23.13 -17.00 -7.02
N GLN A 198 -22.37 -17.61 -6.11
CA GLN A 198 -22.78 -18.85 -5.42
C GLN A 198 -23.98 -18.66 -4.50
N HIS A 199 -24.10 -17.49 -3.88
CA HIS A 199 -25.14 -17.20 -2.89
C HIS A 199 -26.25 -16.28 -3.40
N ASN A 200 -26.24 -15.95 -4.69
CA ASN A 200 -27.26 -15.14 -5.37
C ASN A 200 -27.57 -13.80 -4.67
N PHE A 201 -26.54 -13.05 -4.29
CA PHE A 201 -26.69 -11.70 -3.74
C PHE A 201 -25.52 -10.80 -4.17
N THR A 202 -25.63 -9.50 -3.92
CA THR A 202 -24.54 -8.52 -4.10
C THR A 202 -24.17 -7.86 -2.78
N TYR A 203 -22.89 -7.62 -2.55
CA TYR A 203 -22.43 -6.78 -1.46
C TYR A 203 -22.74 -5.31 -1.75
N ASP A 204 -23.16 -4.58 -0.73
CA ASP A 204 -23.42 -3.14 -0.81
C ASP A 204 -22.09 -2.36 -0.72
N TRP A 205 -21.16 -2.86 0.11
CA TRP A 205 -19.87 -2.25 0.37
C TRP A 205 -18.74 -3.26 0.37
N ILE A 206 -17.56 -2.82 -0.06
CA ILE A 206 -16.32 -3.57 0.01
C ILE A 206 -15.29 -2.69 0.71
N VAL A 207 -14.70 -3.21 1.78
CA VAL A 207 -13.57 -2.63 2.50
C VAL A 207 -12.35 -3.47 2.18
N ARG A 208 -11.33 -2.89 1.54
CA ARG A 208 -10.06 -3.56 1.31
C ARG A 208 -9.00 -2.99 2.22
N THR A 209 -8.33 -3.84 2.99
CA THR A 209 -7.20 -3.45 3.85
C THR A 209 -6.04 -4.45 3.78
N ARG A 210 -4.87 -4.02 4.25
CA ARG A 210 -3.66 -4.84 4.29
C ARG A 210 -3.53 -5.61 5.59
N VAL A 211 -2.94 -6.80 5.51
CA VAL A 211 -2.61 -7.64 6.67
C VAL A 211 -1.64 -6.94 7.64
N ASP A 212 -0.75 -6.08 7.15
CA ASP A 212 0.18 -5.29 7.96
C ASP A 212 -0.36 -3.92 8.42
N GLY A 213 -1.69 -3.70 8.33
CA GLY A 213 -2.35 -2.49 8.83
C GLY A 213 -2.71 -2.57 10.31
N TYR A 214 -2.03 -1.79 11.17
CA TYR A 214 -2.42 -1.63 12.58
C TYR A 214 -3.49 -0.53 12.72
N TRP A 215 -4.57 -0.82 13.43
CA TRP A 215 -5.68 0.11 13.69
C TRP A 215 -5.68 0.59 15.14
N ASN A 216 -5.76 1.90 15.36
CA ASN A 216 -5.83 2.48 16.71
C ASN A 216 -7.23 3.00 17.08
N ALA A 217 -8.19 2.98 16.15
CA ALA A 217 -9.60 3.26 16.42
C ALA A 217 -10.52 2.54 15.40
N PRO A 218 -11.81 2.39 15.71
CA PRO A 218 -12.78 1.73 14.83
C PRO A 218 -12.97 2.39 13.46
N LEU A 219 -13.36 1.58 12.47
CA LEU A 219 -13.70 2.05 11.13
C LEU A 219 -15.03 2.82 11.14
N SER A 220 -14.94 4.14 11.10
CA SER A 220 -16.12 5.01 11.16
C SER A 220 -17.06 4.89 9.94
N PRO A 221 -18.41 4.97 10.14
CA PRO A 221 -19.40 5.08 9.06
C PRO A 221 -19.16 6.20 8.05
N GLN A 222 -18.53 7.30 8.46
CA GLN A 222 -18.25 8.41 7.55
C GLN A 222 -17.34 8.02 6.38
N ASN A 223 -16.63 6.90 6.48
CA ASN A 223 -15.74 6.42 5.43
C ASN A 223 -16.46 5.67 4.30
N PHE A 224 -17.76 5.39 4.45
CA PHE A 224 -18.58 4.77 3.42
C PHE A 224 -19.30 5.88 2.65
N VAL A 225 -18.84 6.22 1.45
CA VAL A 225 -19.38 7.35 0.67
C VAL A 225 -20.04 6.84 -0.60
N ALA A 226 -21.34 7.09 -0.75
CA ALA A 226 -22.13 6.52 -1.83
C ALA A 226 -21.65 7.04 -3.20
N GLY A 227 -21.31 6.11 -4.11
CA GLY A 227 -20.89 6.45 -5.46
C GLY A 227 -19.43 6.89 -5.60
N GLN A 228 -18.69 6.98 -4.49
CA GLN A 228 -17.28 7.36 -4.48
C GLN A 228 -16.43 6.22 -3.90
N TYR A 229 -15.13 6.27 -4.17
CA TYR A 229 -14.15 5.38 -3.55
C TYR A 229 -13.35 6.14 -2.50
N THR A 230 -13.43 5.74 -1.24
CA THR A 230 -12.68 6.36 -0.15
C THR A 230 -11.27 5.78 -0.11
N VAL A 231 -10.27 6.66 -0.09
CA VAL A 231 -8.85 6.32 0.09
C VAL A 231 -8.25 7.09 1.27
N PRO A 232 -7.13 6.66 1.85
CA PRO A 232 -6.44 7.44 2.84
C PRO A 232 -5.79 8.70 2.27
N SER A 233 -5.85 9.76 3.06
CA SER A 233 -5.08 10.99 2.84
C SER A 233 -3.59 10.79 3.17
N GLY A 234 -2.72 11.41 2.36
CA GLY A 234 -1.27 11.33 2.55
C GLY A 234 -0.64 10.01 2.12
N SER A 235 0.69 9.95 2.14
CA SER A 235 1.51 8.82 1.68
C SER A 235 1.12 8.38 0.26
N VAL A 236 1.01 9.35 -0.64
CA VAL A 236 0.43 9.23 -1.98
C VAL A 236 1.43 8.90 -3.09
N TYR A 237 2.73 9.12 -2.89
CA TYR A 237 3.80 8.76 -3.85
C TYR A 237 3.52 9.16 -5.33
N GLY A 238 2.97 10.35 -5.54
CA GLY A 238 2.60 10.89 -6.85
C GLY A 238 1.23 10.41 -7.38
N GLY A 239 0.44 9.73 -6.57
CA GLY A 239 -0.82 9.11 -6.97
C GLY A 239 -1.89 9.16 -5.88
N LEU A 240 -2.47 8.00 -5.54
CA LEU A 240 -3.41 7.83 -4.42
C LEU A 240 -2.91 6.74 -3.50
N ASN A 241 -3.05 6.93 -2.19
CA ASN A 241 -2.69 5.93 -1.19
C ASN A 241 -3.56 4.68 -1.37
N ASP A 242 -2.94 3.59 -1.79
CA ASP A 242 -3.62 2.36 -2.15
C ASP A 242 -3.65 1.33 -1.01
N ARG A 243 -3.33 1.74 0.23
CA ARG A 243 -3.16 0.84 1.38
C ARG A 243 -4.49 0.44 2.03
N LEU A 244 -5.52 1.27 1.87
CA LEU A 244 -6.91 0.98 2.20
C LEU A 244 -7.78 1.42 1.02
N GLY A 245 -8.94 0.82 0.86
CA GLY A 245 -10.01 1.47 0.13
C GLY A 245 -11.39 0.98 0.51
N ILE A 246 -12.38 1.85 0.40
CA ILE A 246 -13.77 1.56 0.75
C ILE A 246 -14.66 2.09 -0.36
N GLY A 247 -15.55 1.24 -0.87
CA GLY A 247 -16.45 1.66 -1.93
C GLY A 247 -17.61 0.70 -2.09
N ASN A 248 -18.62 1.12 -2.84
CA ASN A 248 -19.67 0.21 -3.25
C ASN A 248 -19.13 -0.82 -4.26
N LEU A 249 -19.94 -1.82 -4.60
CA LEU A 249 -19.52 -2.89 -5.51
C LEU A 249 -18.94 -2.36 -6.83
N ARG A 250 -19.54 -1.33 -7.43
CA ARG A 250 -19.08 -0.78 -8.72
C ARG A 250 -17.71 -0.12 -8.60
N THR A 251 -17.53 0.78 -7.63
CA THR A 251 -16.26 1.51 -7.48
C THR A 251 -15.15 0.56 -7.04
N SER A 252 -15.45 -0.39 -6.16
CA SER A 252 -14.51 -1.39 -5.66
C SER A 252 -14.09 -2.41 -6.71
N LYS A 253 -14.99 -2.86 -7.60
CA LYS A 253 -14.60 -3.72 -8.73
C LYS A 253 -13.52 -3.07 -9.58
N ILE A 254 -13.70 -1.79 -9.92
CA ILE A 254 -12.70 -1.05 -10.68
C ILE A 254 -11.43 -0.87 -9.86
N ALA A 255 -11.54 -0.37 -8.62
CA ALA A 255 -10.40 -0.09 -7.78
C ALA A 255 -9.49 -1.31 -7.55
N LEU A 256 -10.08 -2.50 -7.39
CA LEU A 256 -9.35 -3.73 -7.06
C LEU A 256 -8.87 -4.53 -8.29
N SER A 257 -9.30 -4.19 -9.50
CA SER A 257 -8.90 -4.83 -10.76
C SER A 257 -7.54 -4.31 -11.27
N ARG A 258 -6.50 -4.50 -10.46
CA ARG A 258 -5.19 -3.84 -10.61
C ARG A 258 -4.35 -4.36 -11.79
N LEU A 259 -4.57 -5.58 -12.25
CA LEU A 259 -3.92 -6.19 -13.42
C LEU A 259 -4.80 -6.10 -14.67
N SER A 260 -6.06 -6.50 -14.57
CA SER A 260 -6.95 -6.60 -15.74
C SER A 260 -7.31 -5.25 -16.37
N LEU A 261 -7.13 -4.14 -15.65
CA LEU A 261 -7.35 -2.79 -16.19
C LEU A 261 -6.10 -2.14 -16.81
N ILE A 262 -4.93 -2.78 -16.73
CA ILE A 262 -3.69 -2.22 -17.28
C ILE A 262 -3.79 -1.92 -18.79
N PRO A 263 -4.39 -2.76 -19.65
CA PRO A 263 -4.54 -2.43 -21.08
C PRO A 263 -5.34 -1.15 -21.33
N LYS A 264 -6.33 -0.83 -20.49
CA LYS A 264 -7.11 0.42 -20.60
C LYS A 264 -6.28 1.63 -20.19
N ILE A 265 -5.45 1.47 -19.15
CA ILE A 265 -4.52 2.50 -18.70
C ILE A 265 -3.44 2.75 -19.77
N ASP A 266 -2.94 1.68 -20.41
CA ASP A 266 -2.00 1.76 -21.54
C ASP A 266 -2.60 2.50 -22.74
N SER A 267 -3.85 2.16 -23.10
CA SER A 267 -4.59 2.80 -24.19
C SER A 267 -4.88 4.28 -23.93
N ALA A 268 -4.99 4.68 -22.67
CA ALA A 268 -5.12 6.08 -22.25
C ALA A 268 -3.79 6.85 -22.25
N GLY A 269 -2.69 6.21 -22.67
CA GLY A 269 -1.38 6.85 -22.86
C GLY A 269 -0.50 6.94 -21.61
N TYR A 270 -0.93 6.36 -20.48
CA TYR A 270 -0.12 6.36 -19.27
C TYR A 270 1.08 5.43 -19.36
N ARG A 271 2.23 5.85 -18.82
CA ARG A 271 3.50 5.10 -18.85
C ARG A 271 4.25 5.24 -17.54
N GLN A 272 5.09 4.26 -17.21
CA GLN A 272 6.07 4.33 -16.11
C GLN A 272 5.47 4.74 -14.74
N LEU A 273 4.29 4.20 -14.40
CA LEU A 273 3.59 4.48 -13.17
C LEU A 273 3.99 3.52 -12.05
N ASN A 274 4.25 4.07 -10.86
CA ASN A 274 4.38 3.27 -9.64
C ASN A 274 2.99 2.79 -9.15
N SER A 275 2.92 2.09 -8.01
CA SER A 275 1.66 1.54 -7.49
C SER A 275 0.56 2.58 -7.31
N GLU A 276 0.86 3.65 -6.57
CA GLU A 276 -0.07 4.71 -6.22
C GLU A 276 -0.49 5.54 -7.45
N SER A 277 0.44 5.89 -8.34
CA SER A 277 0.13 6.61 -9.58
C SER A 277 -0.67 5.76 -10.57
N ALA A 278 -0.37 4.46 -10.67
CA ALA A 278 -1.19 3.51 -11.45
C ALA A 278 -2.59 3.37 -10.85
N PHE A 279 -2.73 3.51 -9.53
CA PHE A 279 -4.03 3.48 -8.88
C PHE A 279 -4.86 4.72 -9.21
N LYS A 280 -4.26 5.90 -9.14
CA LYS A 280 -4.89 7.14 -9.59
C LYS A 280 -5.30 7.09 -11.06
N ALA A 281 -4.38 6.72 -11.95
CA ALA A 281 -4.65 6.62 -13.38
C ALA A 281 -5.83 5.69 -13.67
N GLN A 282 -5.90 4.53 -13.02
CA GLN A 282 -7.00 3.58 -13.16
C GLN A 282 -8.37 4.21 -12.84
N LEU A 283 -8.48 4.90 -11.70
CA LEU A 283 -9.74 5.54 -11.31
C LEU A 283 -10.10 6.68 -12.28
N THR A 284 -9.11 7.48 -12.69
CA THR A 284 -9.31 8.57 -13.66
C THR A 284 -9.77 8.05 -15.02
N THR A 285 -9.10 7.03 -15.59
CA THR A 285 -9.45 6.46 -16.90
C THR A 285 -10.87 5.91 -16.92
N LEU A 286 -11.36 5.36 -15.81
CA LEU A 286 -12.72 4.81 -15.72
C LEU A 286 -13.74 5.75 -15.06
N ASN A 287 -13.38 7.03 -14.92
CA ASN A 287 -14.25 8.08 -14.37
C ASN A 287 -14.86 7.70 -13.02
N ILE A 288 -14.04 7.17 -12.11
CA ILE A 288 -14.43 6.86 -10.74
C ILE A 288 -14.00 8.00 -9.82
N SER A 289 -15.01 8.67 -9.26
CA SER A 289 -14.81 9.67 -8.22
C SER A 289 -14.29 9.02 -6.94
N TYR A 290 -13.41 9.71 -6.24
CA TYR A 290 -12.85 9.28 -4.97
C TYR A 290 -12.84 10.42 -3.94
N VAL A 291 -12.70 10.07 -2.67
CA VAL A 291 -12.53 11.01 -1.55
C VAL A 291 -11.38 10.56 -0.68
N GLU A 292 -10.62 11.52 -0.16
CA GLU A 292 -9.48 11.26 0.73
C GLU A 292 -9.87 11.55 2.18
N HIS A 293 -9.84 10.52 3.04
CA HIS A 293 -10.16 10.67 4.46
C HIS A 293 -8.94 10.44 5.35
N ARG A 294 -8.95 11.02 6.55
CA ARG A 294 -8.02 10.64 7.61
C ARG A 294 -8.53 9.36 8.28
N LEU A 295 -7.71 8.32 8.29
CA LEU A 295 -8.12 6.98 8.74
C LEU A 295 -7.21 6.47 9.87
N PRO A 296 -7.77 5.82 10.91
CA PRO A 296 -7.07 5.47 12.14
C PRO A 296 -6.25 4.19 12.02
N PHE A 297 -5.38 4.14 11.01
CA PHE A 297 -4.49 3.01 10.80
C PHE A 297 -3.12 3.46 10.28
N CYS A 298 -2.13 2.59 10.44
CA CYS A 298 -0.80 2.73 9.89
C CYS A 298 -0.29 1.39 9.37
N VAL A 299 0.72 1.41 8.49
CA VAL A 299 1.36 0.19 7.99
C VAL A 299 2.61 -0.11 8.80
N VAL A 300 2.57 -1.20 9.55
CA VAL A 300 3.68 -1.66 10.38
C VAL A 300 4.85 -2.08 9.48
N THR A 301 6.06 -1.60 9.78
CA THR A 301 7.23 -1.83 8.93
C THR A 301 8.45 -2.30 9.70
N ASP A 302 9.12 -3.34 9.17
CA ASP A 302 10.45 -3.78 9.60
C ASP A 302 11.59 -3.07 8.84
N ARG A 303 11.25 -2.32 7.79
CA ARG A 303 12.23 -1.61 6.96
C ARG A 303 12.87 -0.47 7.74
N THR A 304 14.12 -0.19 7.41
CA THR A 304 14.86 0.98 7.84
C THR A 304 14.62 2.15 6.89
N TYR A 305 14.69 3.36 7.44
CA TYR A 305 14.56 4.62 6.71
C TYR A 305 15.45 5.66 7.36
N GLU A 306 16.03 6.56 6.55
CA GLU A 306 16.84 7.67 7.06
C GLU A 306 16.06 8.55 8.05
N PHE A 307 16.76 9.02 9.09
CA PHE A 307 16.20 9.93 10.10
C PHE A 307 17.22 11.05 10.43
N PRO A 308 16.83 12.34 10.35
CA PRO A 308 15.55 12.82 9.85
C PRO A 308 15.36 12.51 8.34
N PRO A 309 14.13 12.27 7.88
CA PRO A 309 13.88 11.99 6.46
C PRO A 309 14.22 13.20 5.58
N ALA A 310 14.84 12.95 4.43
CA ALA A 310 15.03 13.96 3.38
C ALA A 310 13.69 14.38 2.76
N HIS A 311 13.69 15.37 1.85
CA HIS A 311 12.47 15.90 1.20
C HIS A 311 11.54 14.82 0.60
N LEU A 312 12.13 13.80 -0.06
CA LEU A 312 11.45 12.61 -0.58
C LEU A 312 11.73 11.35 0.27
N GLY A 313 12.05 11.54 1.55
CA GLY A 313 12.24 10.47 2.54
C GLY A 313 10.90 9.91 3.00
N VAL A 314 10.92 8.89 3.86
CA VAL A 314 9.70 8.27 4.41
C VAL A 314 9.67 8.45 5.93
N PRO A 315 8.78 9.29 6.47
CA PRO A 315 8.63 9.41 7.91
C PRO A 315 8.03 8.13 8.48
N VAL A 316 8.52 7.70 9.64
CA VAL A 316 7.98 6.54 10.36
C VAL A 316 7.38 7.04 11.66
N GLY A 317 6.07 6.89 11.80
CA GLY A 317 5.35 7.26 13.02
C GLY A 317 5.55 6.25 14.14
N ALA A 318 5.54 6.72 15.38
CA ALA A 318 5.35 5.85 16.54
C ALA A 318 3.96 5.21 16.44
N LEU A 319 3.89 3.89 16.63
CA LEU A 319 2.62 3.17 16.63
C LEU A 319 1.67 3.68 17.73
N SER A 320 2.22 4.24 18.81
CA SER A 320 1.50 4.91 19.89
C SER A 320 1.04 6.34 19.58
N SER A 321 1.32 6.86 18.38
CA SER A 321 0.89 8.21 18.01
C SER A 321 -0.62 8.36 18.20
N PRO A 322 -1.11 9.54 18.65
CA PRO A 322 -2.54 9.76 18.81
C PRO A 322 -3.34 9.50 17.54
N GLY A 323 -2.76 9.78 16.37
CA GLY A 323 -3.37 9.53 15.06
C GLY A 323 -4.52 10.48 14.75
N PRO A 324 -5.22 10.30 13.62
CA PRO A 324 -5.08 9.20 12.64
C PRO A 324 -3.84 9.29 11.74
N LEU A 325 -3.17 8.15 11.47
CA LEU A 325 -1.94 8.08 10.67
C LEU A 325 -2.15 7.80 9.17
N SER A 326 -3.38 7.43 8.77
CA SER A 326 -3.83 7.32 7.37
C SER A 326 -2.93 6.46 6.46
N GLY A 327 -2.43 5.35 6.99
CA GLY A 327 -1.60 4.40 6.23
C GLY A 327 -0.13 4.80 6.09
N ALA A 328 0.33 5.83 6.81
CA ALA A 328 1.75 6.10 6.98
C ALA A 328 2.49 4.88 7.57
N LYS A 329 3.80 4.83 7.36
CA LYS A 329 4.64 3.79 7.97
C LYS A 329 4.71 4.01 9.48
N CYS A 330 4.64 2.93 10.25
CA CYS A 330 4.76 2.99 11.70
C CYS A 330 5.50 1.79 12.28
N ARG A 331 6.01 1.94 13.51
CA ARG A 331 6.54 0.85 14.32
C ARG A 331 6.41 1.16 15.81
N PRO A 332 6.37 0.16 16.70
CA PRO A 332 6.47 0.40 18.13
C PRO A 332 7.86 0.96 18.44
N CYS A 333 7.90 2.19 18.95
CA CYS A 333 9.14 2.88 19.31
C CYS A 333 8.87 3.91 20.41
N THR A 334 9.93 4.28 21.12
CA THR A 334 10.02 5.52 21.87
C THR A 334 10.17 6.66 20.86
N PRO A 335 9.27 7.65 20.87
CA PRO A 335 9.36 8.77 19.93
C PRO A 335 10.70 9.49 20.05
N ALA A 336 11.43 9.58 18.95
CA ALA A 336 12.65 10.38 18.85
C ALA A 336 12.32 11.86 18.65
N CYS A 337 11.10 12.17 18.21
CA CYS A 337 10.71 13.51 17.81
C CYS A 337 9.20 13.72 18.05
N ARG A 338 8.87 14.80 18.76
CA ARG A 338 7.52 15.21 19.17
C ARG A 338 7.29 16.69 18.89
N ASP A 339 6.02 17.10 18.84
CA ASP A 339 5.60 18.50 18.81
C ASP A 339 6.34 19.34 17.76
N LEU A 340 7.09 20.37 18.19
CA LEU A 340 7.82 21.27 17.30
C LEU A 340 8.87 20.55 16.43
N CYS A 341 9.48 19.48 16.94
CA CYS A 341 10.39 18.67 16.14
C CYS A 341 9.66 18.01 14.95
N VAL A 342 8.45 17.48 15.18
CA VAL A 342 7.63 16.89 14.11
C VAL A 342 7.22 17.96 13.11
N ALA A 343 6.87 19.15 13.58
CA ALA A 343 6.53 20.28 12.71
C ALA A 343 7.69 20.66 11.79
N ASN A 344 8.91 20.71 12.31
CA ASN A 344 10.10 21.04 11.53
C ASN A 344 10.43 19.96 10.49
N ILE A 345 10.38 18.68 10.88
CA ILE A 345 10.64 17.58 9.94
C ILE A 345 9.56 17.53 8.87
N MET A 346 8.29 17.46 9.27
CA MET A 346 7.17 17.20 8.37
C MET A 346 6.81 18.38 7.46
N SER A 347 7.20 19.60 7.82
CA SER A 347 7.08 20.77 6.93
C SER A 347 8.09 20.74 5.78
N SER A 348 9.21 20.05 5.95
CA SER A 348 10.23 19.90 4.90
C SER A 348 9.94 18.81 3.87
N LEU A 349 8.95 17.94 4.13
CA LEU A 349 8.62 16.80 3.27
C LEU A 349 7.63 17.16 2.15
N ASP A 350 7.77 16.51 1.01
CA ASP A 350 6.83 16.65 -0.12
C ASP A 350 5.47 16.01 0.21
N LYS A 351 4.41 16.82 0.17
CA LYS A 351 3.01 16.38 0.36
C LYS A 351 2.53 15.37 -0.68
N GLY A 352 3.08 15.45 -1.89
CA GLY A 352 2.85 14.51 -2.99
C GLY A 352 3.63 13.21 -2.85
N TRP A 353 4.41 13.01 -1.78
CA TRP A 353 5.20 11.80 -1.56
C TRP A 353 4.71 10.96 -0.38
N SER A 354 5.52 10.79 0.66
CA SER A 354 5.28 9.92 1.81
C SER A 354 4.59 10.64 2.97
N TRP A 355 4.43 11.97 2.87
CA TRP A 355 3.89 12.85 3.90
C TRP A 355 2.55 12.38 4.44
N THR A 356 2.30 12.53 5.74
CA THR A 356 0.99 12.31 6.36
C THR A 356 0.60 13.51 7.20
N ASN A 357 -0.70 13.68 7.44
CA ASN A 357 -1.19 14.77 8.26
C ASN A 357 -0.72 14.59 9.71
N TRP A 358 -0.01 15.61 10.21
CA TRP A 358 0.64 15.63 11.51
C TRP A 358 0.11 16.76 12.42
N GLY A 359 -0.84 17.56 11.94
CA GLY A 359 -1.38 18.70 12.69
C GLY A 359 -2.03 18.27 14.01
N ASN A 360 -2.14 19.22 14.94
CA ASN A 360 -2.76 19.02 16.27
C ASN A 360 -2.14 17.91 17.11
N GLY A 361 -0.81 17.70 17.02
CA GLY A 361 -0.10 16.71 17.83
C GLY A 361 -0.46 15.25 17.48
N THR A 362 -0.99 15.00 16.28
CA THR A 362 -1.49 13.68 15.89
C THR A 362 -0.40 12.68 15.50
N LEU A 363 0.85 13.14 15.33
CA LEU A 363 1.98 12.34 14.91
C LEU A 363 3.16 12.52 15.85
N GLU A 364 3.74 11.39 16.27
CA GLU A 364 5.07 11.32 16.87
C GLU A 364 5.96 10.47 15.94
N LEU A 365 7.25 10.81 15.81
CA LEU A 365 8.14 10.11 14.88
C LEU A 365 9.11 9.18 15.61
N CYS A 366 9.28 7.98 15.04
CA CYS A 366 10.37 7.08 15.36
C CYS A 366 11.63 7.51 14.62
N ASP A 367 12.78 7.35 15.26
CA ASP A 367 14.01 7.15 14.53
C ASP A 367 13.97 5.76 13.88
N ALA A 368 14.07 5.71 12.55
CA ALA A 368 13.95 4.50 11.74
C ALA A 368 15.23 4.04 11.04
N HIS A 369 16.40 4.64 11.34
CA HIS A 369 17.65 4.31 10.66
C HIS A 369 18.06 2.84 10.89
N GLY A 370 17.83 2.34 12.11
CA GLY A 370 18.13 0.97 12.52
C GLY A 370 16.90 0.07 12.58
N GLY A 371 17.13 -1.18 13.02
CA GLY A 371 16.06 -2.13 13.35
C GLY A 371 15.15 -1.63 14.47
N TRP A 372 14.20 -2.48 14.88
CA TRP A 372 13.35 -2.17 16.03
C TRP A 372 14.19 -2.15 17.31
N GLU A 373 13.90 -1.21 18.20
CA GLU A 373 14.68 -1.05 19.42
C GLU A 373 14.48 -2.21 20.40
N LYS A 374 15.46 -2.39 21.29
CA LYS A 374 15.40 -3.42 22.32
C LYS A 374 14.23 -3.14 23.27
N GLY A 375 13.34 -4.11 23.43
CA GLY A 375 12.17 -3.98 24.29
C GLY A 375 10.97 -3.30 23.63
N TRP A 376 10.96 -3.18 22.29
CA TRP A 376 9.80 -2.71 21.52
C TRP A 376 8.50 -3.42 21.92
N GLU A 377 8.57 -4.68 22.37
CA GLU A 377 7.41 -5.45 22.82
C GLU A 377 6.71 -4.76 23.99
N LYS A 378 7.47 -4.22 24.96
CA LYS A 378 6.90 -3.51 26.11
C LYS A 378 6.27 -2.18 25.70
N ILE A 379 6.80 -1.57 24.65
CA ILE A 379 6.33 -0.29 24.11
C ILE A 379 5.03 -0.50 23.35
N PHE A 380 4.99 -1.53 22.51
CA PHE A 380 3.75 -1.98 21.89
C PHE A 380 2.71 -2.33 22.96
N ASP A 381 3.06 -3.16 23.95
CA ASP A 381 2.13 -3.63 24.97
C ASP A 381 1.54 -2.45 25.80
N ARG A 382 2.32 -1.37 26.00
CA ARG A 382 1.87 -0.14 26.66
C ARG A 382 0.93 0.68 25.77
N GLY A 383 1.26 0.86 24.48
CA GLY A 383 0.50 1.70 23.56
C GLY A 383 -0.76 1.03 23.01
N ALA A 384 -0.71 -0.27 22.73
CA ALA A 384 -1.80 -1.05 22.15
C ALA A 384 -2.82 -1.55 23.20
N GLY A 385 -2.44 -1.56 24.48
CA GLY A 385 -3.28 -2.02 25.58
C GLY A 385 -3.22 -3.52 25.82
N LYS A 386 -3.78 -3.94 26.97
CA LYS A 386 -3.60 -5.29 27.53
C LYS A 386 -4.11 -6.41 26.62
N ASN A 387 -5.20 -6.18 25.89
CA ASN A 387 -5.84 -7.19 25.04
C ASN A 387 -4.96 -7.53 23.81
N PHE A 388 -4.52 -6.52 23.06
CA PHE A 388 -3.65 -6.73 21.90
C PHE A 388 -2.27 -7.26 22.32
N ALA A 389 -1.77 -6.79 23.46
CA ALA A 389 -0.55 -7.31 24.07
C ALA A 389 -0.63 -8.81 24.41
N ALA A 390 -1.79 -9.28 24.90
CA ALA A 390 -2.00 -10.69 25.24
C ALA A 390 -1.95 -11.58 24.00
N GLU A 391 -2.62 -11.19 22.91
CA GLU A 391 -2.58 -11.95 21.65
C GLU A 391 -1.18 -11.99 21.04
N ARG A 392 -0.43 -10.87 21.04
CA ARG A 392 0.97 -10.85 20.59
C ARG A 392 1.82 -11.86 21.36
N ARG A 393 1.73 -11.86 22.70
CA ARG A 393 2.47 -12.81 23.56
C ARG A 393 2.06 -14.24 23.27
N ARG A 394 0.76 -14.51 23.10
CA ARG A 394 0.23 -15.84 22.78
C ARG A 394 0.81 -16.37 21.47
N VAL A 395 0.85 -15.56 20.42
CA VAL A 395 1.42 -15.97 19.13
C VAL A 395 2.90 -16.31 19.24
N ASN A 396 3.66 -15.58 20.08
CA ASN A 396 5.09 -15.81 20.27
C ASN A 396 5.42 -17.15 20.94
N VAL A 397 4.50 -17.69 21.74
CA VAL A 397 4.66 -18.99 22.44
C VAL A 397 3.70 -20.06 21.93
N LEU A 398 3.10 -19.82 20.75
CA LEU A 398 2.05 -20.66 20.18
C LEU A 398 2.57 -22.06 19.90
N LYS A 399 1.92 -23.08 20.46
CA LYS A 399 2.27 -24.48 20.21
C LYS A 399 1.64 -24.99 18.90
N PHE A 400 2.19 -26.07 18.37
CA PHE A 400 1.70 -26.70 17.14
C PHE A 400 0.23 -27.08 17.23
N GLU A 401 -0.17 -27.76 18.29
CA GLU A 401 -1.55 -28.21 18.51
C GLU A 401 -2.51 -27.04 18.64
N GLU A 402 -2.06 -25.95 19.25
CA GLU A 402 -2.85 -24.72 19.39
C GLU A 402 -3.01 -24.01 18.05
N CYS A 403 -1.93 -23.89 17.26
CA CYS A 403 -2.00 -23.35 15.90
C CYS A 403 -2.99 -24.14 15.03
N VAL A 404 -2.89 -25.48 15.07
CA VAL A 404 -3.78 -26.36 14.30
C VAL A 404 -5.23 -26.21 14.76
N ARG A 405 -5.47 -26.19 16.07
CA ARG A 405 -6.81 -25.98 16.64
C ARG A 405 -7.40 -24.65 16.22
N ASP A 406 -6.61 -23.57 16.28
CA ASP A 406 -7.03 -22.21 15.94
C ASP A 406 -7.44 -22.10 14.46
N PHE A 407 -6.66 -22.69 13.56
CA PHE A 407 -7.03 -22.75 12.15
C PHE A 407 -8.25 -23.62 11.89
N ARG A 408 -8.40 -24.76 12.58
CA ARG A 408 -9.61 -25.59 12.45
C ARG A 408 -10.85 -24.85 12.94
N GLU A 409 -10.74 -24.03 13.98
CA GLU A 409 -11.83 -23.16 14.43
C GLU A 409 -12.19 -22.13 13.36
N MET A 410 -11.20 -21.48 12.75
CA MET A 410 -11.41 -20.56 11.63
C MET A 410 -12.04 -21.26 10.42
N MET A 411 -11.56 -22.46 10.07
CA MET A 411 -12.03 -23.26 8.93
C MET A 411 -13.49 -23.67 9.09
N ARG A 412 -13.96 -23.97 10.31
CA ARG A 412 -15.39 -24.26 10.58
C ARG A 412 -16.32 -23.08 10.29
N LYS A 413 -15.80 -21.85 10.35
CA LYS A 413 -16.55 -20.63 10.01
C LYS A 413 -16.51 -20.31 8.52
N ALA A 414 -15.48 -20.79 7.81
CA ALA A 414 -15.24 -20.47 6.41
C ALA A 414 -16.17 -21.26 5.49
N VAL A 415 -16.86 -20.57 4.58
CA VAL A 415 -17.67 -21.25 3.54
C VAL A 415 -16.77 -21.89 2.49
N LYS A 416 -15.68 -21.22 2.11
CA LYS A 416 -14.66 -21.76 1.19
C LYS A 416 -13.27 -21.67 1.77
N TRP A 417 -12.55 -22.80 1.79
CA TRP A 417 -11.19 -22.93 2.28
C TRP A 417 -10.25 -23.44 1.17
N GLU A 418 -9.37 -22.58 0.67
CA GLU A 418 -8.39 -22.89 -0.37
C GLU A 418 -6.97 -22.63 0.16
N ALA A 419 -6.43 -23.58 0.91
CA ALA A 419 -5.10 -23.46 1.50
C ALA A 419 -4.43 -24.83 1.60
N PRO A 420 -3.09 -24.89 1.80
CA PRO A 420 -2.43 -26.11 2.23
C PRO A 420 -3.04 -26.70 3.50
N ALA A 421 -2.68 -27.94 3.83
CA ALA A 421 -3.08 -28.57 5.07
C ALA A 421 -2.70 -27.66 6.26
N VAL A 422 -3.60 -27.56 7.24
CA VAL A 422 -3.42 -26.71 8.42
C VAL A 422 -2.12 -27.09 9.17
N GLU A 423 -1.82 -28.37 9.21
CA GLU A 423 -0.61 -28.91 9.81
C GLU A 423 0.65 -28.43 9.06
N ASP A 424 0.61 -28.34 7.73
CA ASP A 424 1.74 -27.82 6.95
C ASP A 424 1.93 -26.31 7.18
N ILE A 425 0.82 -25.55 7.30
CA ILE A 425 0.86 -24.12 7.64
C ILE A 425 1.55 -23.91 9.00
N CYS A 426 1.12 -24.65 10.01
CA CYS A 426 1.65 -24.55 11.36
C CYS A 426 3.09 -25.08 11.46
N ARG A 427 3.43 -26.20 10.82
CA ARG A 427 4.81 -26.74 10.82
C ARG A 427 5.79 -25.75 10.21
N LEU A 428 5.45 -25.18 9.05
CA LEU A 428 6.30 -24.20 8.36
C LEU A 428 6.54 -22.98 9.25
N GLY A 429 5.48 -22.45 9.86
CA GLY A 429 5.57 -21.23 10.67
C GLY A 429 6.29 -21.41 12.01
N LEU A 430 6.15 -22.58 12.63
CA LEU A 430 6.76 -22.93 13.91
C LEU A 430 8.14 -23.58 13.77
N GLY A 431 8.67 -23.70 12.54
CA GLY A 431 10.01 -24.23 12.29
C GLY A 431 10.15 -25.73 12.58
N MET A 432 9.07 -26.50 12.43
CA MET A 432 9.08 -27.95 12.67
C MET A 432 9.46 -28.70 11.39
N THR A 433 10.43 -29.62 11.48
CA THR A 433 10.78 -30.52 10.36
C THR A 433 9.71 -31.61 10.20
N ARG A 434 9.41 -32.00 8.95
CA ARG A 434 8.60 -33.21 8.68
C ARG A 434 9.40 -34.40 9.20
N ARG A 435 8.90 -35.09 10.24
CA ARG A 435 9.41 -36.39 10.65
C ARG A 435 8.96 -37.47 9.67
#